data_AF-A0A9E6EYK4-F1
#
_entry.id   AF-A0A9E6EYK4-F1
#
_cell.length_a   1.000
_cell.length_b   1.000
_cell.length_c   1.000
_cell.angle_alpha   90.00
_cell.angle_beta   90.00
_cell.angle_gamma   90.00
#
_symmetry.space_group_name_H-M   'P 1'
#
loop_
_entity.id
_entity.type
_entity.pdbx_description
1 polymer ?
#
loop_
_entity_poly.entity_id
_entity_poly.type
_entity_poly.pdbx_seq_one_letter_code
_entity_poly.pdbx_strand_id
1 'polypeptide(L)'
;MNKLNKIIAGFFILSGITFFGSCVKGDFDAPVIIVPHVDFSSNTTIPQLIAMHTAGGLESITTDVIVQGVVVANDSTGNFYKQIIIQDDNAGLQIQIEQKLLYNTYKLGQRVFIKCKGLALGEYGGNMQLGYIVNGAIGRIPADSIKNHIFLENFPETIPAPIKLTIPTLSASYLN
;
A
#
# COMPACT_ATOMS: atom_id res chain seq x y z
N MET A 1 -32.81 -66.16 -28.88
CA MET A 1 -32.50 -64.76 -28.49
C MET A 1 -32.01 -64.59 -27.05
N ASN A 2 -32.00 -65.64 -26.22
CA ASN A 2 -31.85 -65.51 -24.77
C ASN A 2 -30.38 -65.59 -24.29
N LYS A 3 -29.47 -66.07 -25.16
CA LYS A 3 -28.02 -66.09 -24.91
C LYS A 3 -27.35 -64.78 -25.37
N LEU A 4 -27.82 -64.18 -26.47
CA LEU A 4 -27.28 -62.92 -26.99
C LEU A 4 -27.60 -61.74 -26.05
N ASN A 5 -28.81 -61.69 -25.47
CA ASN A 5 -29.19 -60.68 -24.48
C ASN A 5 -28.41 -60.83 -23.14
N LYS A 6 -27.97 -62.04 -22.79
CA LYS A 6 -27.11 -62.28 -21.61
C LYS A 6 -25.66 -61.84 -21.85
N ILE A 7 -25.16 -61.96 -23.08
CA ILE A 7 -23.83 -61.48 -23.47
C ILE A 7 -23.82 -59.95 -23.57
N ILE A 8 -24.87 -59.35 -24.14
CA ILE A 8 -25.03 -57.89 -24.22
C ILE A 8 -25.22 -57.27 -22.82
N ALA A 9 -25.99 -57.91 -21.94
CA ALA A 9 -26.13 -57.47 -20.54
C ALA A 9 -24.81 -57.62 -19.75
N GLY A 10 -24.02 -58.67 -20.01
CA GLY A 10 -22.70 -58.86 -19.38
C GLY A 10 -21.67 -57.81 -19.82
N PHE A 11 -21.71 -57.38 -21.08
CA PHE A 11 -20.81 -56.35 -21.60
C PHE A 11 -21.15 -54.95 -21.07
N PHE A 12 -22.45 -54.66 -20.86
CA PHE A 12 -22.89 -53.41 -20.24
C PHE A 12 -22.53 -53.29 -18.75
N ILE A 13 -22.45 -54.41 -18.03
CA ILE A 13 -22.05 -54.43 -16.61
C ILE A 13 -20.53 -54.26 -16.45
N LEU A 14 -19.72 -54.70 -17.42
CA LEU A 14 -18.26 -54.57 -17.37
C LEU A 14 -17.75 -53.19 -17.82
N SER A 15 -18.54 -52.45 -18.61
CA SER A 15 -18.21 -51.09 -19.07
C SER A 15 -18.53 -49.99 -18.05
N GLY A 16 -19.16 -50.32 -16.91
CA GLY A 16 -19.66 -49.33 -15.93
C GLY A 16 -18.69 -48.92 -14.83
N ILE A 17 -17.45 -49.45 -14.80
CA ILE A 17 -16.51 -49.26 -13.67
C ILE A 17 -15.33 -48.32 -13.99
N THR A 18 -15.18 -47.82 -15.22
CA THR A 18 -13.97 -47.05 -15.62
C THR A 18 -14.13 -45.54 -15.64
N PHE A 19 -14.99 -44.94 -14.81
CA PHE A 19 -15.04 -43.48 -14.66
C PHE A 19 -15.11 -43.08 -13.18
N PHE A 20 -14.41 -41.99 -12.83
CA PHE A 20 -14.25 -41.35 -11.51
C PHE A 20 -12.99 -41.69 -10.69
N GLY A 21 -11.87 -41.95 -11.35
CA GLY A 21 -10.54 -41.98 -10.72
C GLY A 21 -9.63 -40.81 -11.13
N SER A 22 -10.15 -39.60 -11.32
CA SER A 22 -9.29 -38.41 -11.51
C SER A 22 -9.20 -37.63 -10.21
N CYS A 23 -8.63 -38.25 -9.17
CA CYS A 23 -7.99 -37.47 -8.11
C CYS A 23 -6.74 -36.85 -8.73
N VAL A 24 -6.85 -35.61 -9.23
CA VAL A 24 -5.65 -34.77 -9.37
C VAL A 24 -5.08 -34.68 -7.97
N LYS A 25 -3.96 -35.37 -7.75
CA LYS A 25 -3.18 -35.25 -6.52
C LYS A 25 -2.81 -33.77 -6.44
N GLY A 26 -3.38 -33.07 -5.47
CA GLY A 26 -3.35 -31.60 -5.37
C GLY A 26 -1.99 -31.03 -5.00
N ASP A 27 -0.91 -31.63 -5.50
CA ASP A 27 0.46 -31.10 -5.46
C ASP A 27 0.54 -29.97 -6.49
N PHE A 28 -0.26 -28.92 -6.26
CA PHE A 28 -0.15 -27.66 -7.00
C PHE A 28 1.02 -26.90 -6.43
N ASP A 29 1.99 -26.58 -7.27
CA ASP A 29 3.05 -25.65 -6.90
C ASP A 29 2.40 -24.31 -6.55
N ALA A 30 2.43 -23.97 -5.25
CA ALA A 30 1.99 -22.67 -4.81
C ALA A 30 2.85 -21.60 -5.49
N PRO A 31 2.26 -20.50 -5.98
CA PRO A 31 3.04 -19.42 -6.56
C PRO A 31 4.04 -18.90 -5.52
N VAL A 32 5.24 -18.54 -5.98
CA VAL A 32 6.26 -17.94 -5.11
C VAL A 32 5.70 -16.66 -4.51
N ILE A 33 5.60 -16.62 -3.19
CA ILE A 33 5.19 -15.43 -2.45
C ILE A 33 6.39 -14.49 -2.39
N ILE A 34 6.33 -13.38 -3.13
CA ILE A 34 7.36 -12.34 -3.09
C ILE A 34 6.97 -11.35 -1.99
N VAL A 35 7.76 -11.32 -0.91
CA VAL A 35 7.60 -10.33 0.16
C VAL A 35 8.37 -9.07 -0.23
N PRO A 36 7.73 -7.88 -0.27
CA PRO A 36 8.44 -6.64 -0.50
C PRO A 36 9.49 -6.41 0.59
N HIS A 37 10.70 -6.05 0.19
CA HIS A 37 11.80 -5.79 1.12
C HIS A 37 12.70 -4.67 0.59
N VAL A 38 13.14 -3.79 1.49
CA VAL A 38 14.15 -2.76 1.26
C VAL A 38 15.43 -3.08 2.03
N ASP A 39 16.58 -2.78 1.42
CA ASP A 39 17.92 -2.99 1.98
C ASP A 39 18.50 -1.74 2.68
N PHE A 40 17.66 -0.73 2.93
CA PHE A 40 18.02 0.53 3.56
C PHE A 40 17.05 0.88 4.70
N SER A 41 17.47 1.77 5.60
CA SER A 41 16.64 2.27 6.70
C SER A 41 16.22 3.72 6.47
N SER A 42 15.20 4.16 7.20
CA SER A 42 14.92 5.58 7.37
C SER A 42 16.06 6.26 8.14
N ASN A 43 16.25 7.55 7.88
CA ASN A 43 17.23 8.38 8.57
C ASN A 43 16.61 9.62 9.23
N THR A 44 15.32 9.86 8.98
CA THR A 44 14.56 11.02 9.45
C THR A 44 13.15 10.58 9.83
N THR A 45 12.58 11.18 10.88
CA THR A 45 11.18 10.96 11.27
C THR A 45 10.24 11.88 10.48
N ILE A 46 8.95 11.56 10.41
CA ILE A 46 7.98 12.42 9.73
C ILE A 46 7.91 13.82 10.39
N PRO A 47 7.88 13.99 11.73
CA PRO A 47 7.94 15.31 12.34
C PRO A 47 9.21 16.10 11.98
N GLN A 48 10.37 15.44 11.91
CA GLN A 48 11.62 16.09 11.54
C GLN A 48 11.61 16.58 10.10
N LEU A 49 11.01 15.80 9.19
CA LEU A 49 10.79 16.24 7.82
C LEU A 49 9.83 17.44 7.77
N ILE A 50 8.70 17.38 8.49
CA ILE A 50 7.72 18.48 8.56
C ILE A 50 8.37 19.77 9.11
N ALA A 51 9.27 19.66 10.09
CA ALA A 51 9.99 20.81 10.65
C ALA A 51 10.92 21.52 9.64
N MET A 52 11.18 20.95 8.47
CA MET A 52 11.90 21.62 7.37
C MET A 52 11.02 22.62 6.62
N HIS A 53 9.69 22.54 6.78
CA HIS A 53 8.73 23.44 6.14
C HIS A 53 8.67 24.80 6.83
N THR A 54 8.60 25.86 6.03
CA THR A 54 8.23 27.20 6.52
C THR A 54 6.80 27.49 6.10
N ALA A 55 5.96 28.01 7.00
CA ALA A 55 4.55 28.28 6.72
C ALA A 55 4.35 29.10 5.43
N GLY A 56 3.51 28.59 4.52
CA GLY A 56 3.28 29.17 3.19
C GLY A 56 4.41 28.93 2.17
N GLY A 57 5.41 28.14 2.53
CA GLY A 57 6.56 27.77 1.72
C GLY A 57 6.30 26.60 0.78
N LEU A 58 7.31 26.35 -0.05
CA LEU A 58 7.39 25.20 -0.94
C LEU A 58 8.86 24.80 -1.06
N GLU A 59 9.28 23.84 -0.24
CA GLU A 59 10.69 23.49 -0.07
C GLU A 59 11.05 22.28 -0.91
N SER A 60 12.02 22.43 -1.80
CA SER A 60 12.64 21.28 -2.48
C SER A 60 13.60 20.58 -1.54
N ILE A 61 13.44 19.27 -1.40
CA ILE A 61 14.30 18.45 -0.56
C ILE A 61 15.51 18.03 -1.41
N THR A 62 16.67 18.58 -1.12
CA THR A 62 17.90 18.35 -1.90
C THR A 62 18.85 17.33 -1.24
N THR A 63 18.63 17.05 0.04
CA THR A 63 19.38 16.11 0.85
C THR A 63 18.79 14.70 0.76
N ASP A 64 19.60 13.69 1.09
CA ASP A 64 19.16 12.29 1.10
C ASP A 64 18.34 11.98 2.34
N VAL A 65 17.11 12.48 2.38
CA VAL A 65 16.15 12.25 3.46
C VAL A 65 15.30 11.03 3.12
N ILE A 66 15.20 10.09 4.07
CA ILE A 66 14.37 8.90 3.96
C ILE A 66 13.50 8.81 5.21
N VAL A 67 12.18 8.85 5.00
CA VAL A 67 11.18 8.63 6.06
C VAL A 67 10.53 7.26 5.91
N GLN A 68 10.04 6.74 7.02
CA GLN A 68 9.27 5.50 7.09
C GLN A 68 7.92 5.79 7.71
N GLY A 69 6.87 5.14 7.21
CA GLY A 69 5.54 5.23 7.80
C GLY A 69 4.68 4.04 7.44
N VAL A 70 3.49 3.99 8.05
CA VAL A 70 2.44 3.03 7.76
C VAL A 70 1.31 3.75 7.05
N VAL A 71 0.78 3.17 5.97
CA VAL A 71 -0.37 3.73 5.25
C VAL A 71 -1.62 3.63 6.12
N VAL A 72 -2.18 4.79 6.50
CA VAL A 72 -3.39 4.90 7.33
C VAL A 72 -4.63 5.34 6.54
N ALA A 73 -4.45 5.89 5.34
CA ALA A 73 -5.54 6.19 4.41
C ALA A 73 -5.07 6.15 2.94
N ASN A 74 -6.00 5.83 2.04
CA ASN A 74 -5.77 5.76 0.59
C ASN A 74 -7.05 6.06 -0.19
N ASP A 75 -6.99 6.00 -1.52
CA ASP A 75 -8.07 6.38 -2.43
C ASP A 75 -9.27 5.41 -2.49
N SER A 76 -9.31 4.35 -1.67
CA SER A 76 -10.39 3.34 -1.67
C SER A 76 -11.79 3.91 -1.44
N THR A 77 -11.91 4.96 -0.61
CA THR A 77 -13.19 5.62 -0.30
C THR A 77 -13.46 6.84 -1.18
N GLY A 78 -12.55 7.17 -2.12
CA GLY A 78 -12.67 8.31 -3.02
C GLY A 78 -12.25 9.66 -2.42
N ASN A 79 -12.29 9.82 -1.08
CA ASN A 79 -11.93 11.08 -0.42
C ASN A 79 -10.45 11.42 -0.57
N PHE A 80 -9.58 10.40 -0.56
CA PHE A 80 -8.14 10.55 -0.75
C PHE A 80 -7.74 10.30 -2.21
N TYR A 81 -8.36 10.99 -3.16
CA TYR A 81 -8.08 10.79 -4.58
C TYR A 81 -6.61 11.05 -4.93
N LYS A 82 -5.93 10.03 -5.49
CA LYS A 82 -4.54 10.12 -5.93
C LYS A 82 -3.55 10.54 -4.83
N GLN A 83 -3.84 10.11 -3.61
CA GLN A 83 -3.00 10.35 -2.45
C GLN A 83 -3.10 9.21 -1.45
N ILE A 84 -2.03 9.03 -0.67
CA ILE A 84 -2.02 8.18 0.52
C ILE A 84 -1.64 9.04 1.71
N ILE A 85 -2.12 8.67 2.90
CA ILE A 85 -1.65 9.23 4.16
C ILE A 85 -0.78 8.17 4.82
N ILE A 86 0.47 8.53 5.13
CA ILE A 86 1.36 7.71 5.92
C ILE A 86 1.51 8.32 7.31
N GLN A 87 1.73 7.48 8.29
CA GLN A 87 1.93 7.91 9.66
C GLN A 87 3.08 7.13 10.29
N ASP A 88 3.93 7.83 11.06
CA ASP A 88 4.82 7.24 12.05
C ASP A 88 4.22 7.42 13.45
N ASP A 89 4.95 7.07 14.51
CA ASP A 89 4.39 7.14 15.87
C ASP A 89 4.00 8.57 16.32
N ASN A 90 4.41 9.62 15.59
CA ASN A 90 4.33 11.01 16.04
C ASN A 90 3.60 11.94 15.07
N ALA A 91 3.60 11.69 13.76
CA ALA A 91 2.95 12.56 12.78
C ALA A 91 2.45 11.83 11.53
N GLY A 92 1.45 12.43 10.88
CA GLY A 92 0.95 12.02 9.58
C GLY A 92 1.48 12.90 8.44
N LEU A 93 1.65 12.32 7.26
CA LEU A 93 2.09 13.01 6.04
C LEU A 93 1.28 12.55 4.83
N GLN A 94 0.78 13.51 4.06
CA GLN A 94 0.05 13.25 2.83
C GLN A 94 1.00 13.15 1.65
N ILE A 95 0.93 12.07 0.89
CA ILE A 95 1.78 11.83 -0.28
C ILE A 95 0.94 11.98 -1.54
N GLN A 96 1.33 12.91 -2.41
CA GLN A 96 0.66 13.20 -3.68
C GLN A 96 1.20 12.28 -4.79
N ILE A 97 0.36 11.43 -5.39
CA ILE A 97 0.82 10.39 -6.32
C ILE A 97 -0.01 10.40 -7.60
N GLU A 98 0.61 10.49 -8.78
CA GLU A 98 -0.08 10.53 -10.07
C GLU A 98 -0.43 9.12 -10.57
N GLN A 99 -1.18 8.37 -9.76
CA GLN A 99 -1.65 7.00 -10.06
C GLN A 99 -3.04 6.76 -9.44
N LYS A 100 -3.89 5.99 -10.13
CA LYS A 100 -5.22 5.59 -9.64
C LYS A 100 -5.17 4.24 -8.94
N LEU A 101 -6.20 3.95 -8.13
CA LEU A 101 -6.37 2.67 -7.44
C LEU A 101 -5.17 2.36 -6.53
N LEU A 102 -4.69 3.38 -5.83
CA LEU A 102 -3.56 3.29 -4.92
C LEU A 102 -3.80 2.23 -3.85
N TYR A 103 -5.04 2.03 -3.42
CA TYR A 103 -5.43 0.98 -2.47
C TYR A 103 -5.04 -0.46 -2.87
N ASN A 104 -4.80 -0.74 -4.16
CA ASN A 104 -4.33 -2.05 -4.61
C ASN A 104 -2.86 -2.31 -4.22
N THR A 105 -2.04 -1.26 -4.20
CA THR A 105 -0.59 -1.32 -3.95
C THR A 105 -0.26 -0.86 -2.54
N TYR A 106 -0.79 0.30 -2.14
CA TYR A 106 -0.61 0.94 -0.85
C TYR A 106 -1.82 0.65 0.04
N LYS A 107 -1.91 -0.60 0.48
CA LYS A 107 -2.98 -1.08 1.36
C LYS A 107 -2.89 -0.43 2.74
N LEU A 108 -4.01 -0.33 3.44
CA LEU A 108 -3.97 0.11 4.84
C LEU A 108 -3.12 -0.84 5.67
N GLY A 109 -2.27 -0.31 6.55
CA GLY A 109 -1.31 -1.09 7.34
C GLY A 109 -0.02 -1.43 6.59
N GLN A 110 0.10 -1.08 5.31
CA GLN A 110 1.32 -1.28 4.54
C GLN A 110 2.42 -0.34 5.04
N ARG A 111 3.57 -0.90 5.39
CA ARG A 111 4.77 -0.13 5.69
C ARG A 111 5.42 0.33 4.38
N VAL A 112 5.79 1.61 4.35
CA VAL A 112 6.45 2.24 3.21
C VAL A 112 7.64 3.07 3.65
N PHE A 113 8.65 3.11 2.79
CA PHE A 113 9.76 4.04 2.85
C PHE A 113 9.65 5.04 1.72
N ILE A 114 9.92 6.31 2.01
CA ILE A 114 9.91 7.39 1.03
C ILE A 114 11.26 8.05 0.97
N LYS A 115 11.93 7.96 -0.19
CA LYS A 115 13.11 8.75 -0.52
C LYS A 115 12.66 10.14 -0.93
N CYS A 116 12.92 11.13 -0.10
CA CYS A 116 12.39 12.47 -0.27
C CYS A 116 13.26 13.37 -1.16
N LYS A 117 14.51 12.99 -1.45
CA LYS A 117 15.40 13.78 -2.32
C LYS A 117 14.78 13.98 -3.70
N GLY A 118 14.65 15.22 -4.14
CA GLY A 118 14.02 15.59 -5.41
C GLY A 118 12.49 15.76 -5.34
N LEU A 119 11.89 15.45 -4.19
CA LEU A 119 10.51 15.82 -3.87
C LEU A 119 10.47 17.22 -3.26
N ALA A 120 9.26 17.75 -3.13
CA ALA A 120 8.98 18.98 -2.43
C ALA A 120 8.00 18.77 -1.29
N LEU A 121 8.24 19.52 -0.22
CA LEU A 121 7.37 19.65 0.92
C LEU A 121 6.58 20.94 0.77
N GLY A 122 5.29 20.91 1.08
CA GLY A 122 4.44 22.08 1.07
C GLY A 122 3.17 21.85 1.84
N GLU A 123 2.32 22.87 1.90
CA GLU A 123 1.06 22.83 2.62
C GLU A 123 -0.10 23.18 1.69
N TYR A 124 -1.21 22.45 1.81
CA TYR A 124 -2.47 22.88 1.21
C TYR A 124 -3.65 22.45 2.08
N GLY A 125 -4.49 23.42 2.43
CA GLY A 125 -5.67 23.23 3.28
C GLY A 125 -5.34 22.78 4.70
N GLY A 126 -4.24 23.26 5.30
CA GLY A 126 -3.83 22.88 6.66
C GLY A 126 -3.11 21.53 6.74
N ASN A 127 -2.86 20.86 5.62
CA ASN A 127 -2.25 19.54 5.59
C ASN A 127 -0.86 19.62 4.97
N MET A 128 0.11 19.00 5.64
CA MET A 128 1.46 18.79 5.13
C MET A 128 1.45 17.77 3.99
N GLN A 129 2.03 18.14 2.86
CA GLN A 129 2.04 17.36 1.63
C GLN A 129 3.45 17.17 1.09
N LEU A 130 3.73 15.97 0.63
CA LEU A 130 4.96 15.61 -0.06
C LEU A 130 4.64 15.22 -1.52
N GLY A 131 5.39 15.79 -2.46
CA GLY A 131 5.09 15.65 -3.88
C GLY A 131 6.15 16.26 -4.78
N TYR A 132 5.74 16.79 -5.92
CA TYR A 132 6.59 17.54 -6.86
C TYR A 132 6.20 19.02 -6.85
N ILE A 133 7.09 19.90 -7.33
CA ILE A 133 6.71 21.27 -7.66
C ILE A 133 6.10 21.29 -9.07
N VAL A 134 4.85 21.72 -9.17
CA VAL A 134 4.14 21.90 -10.45
C VAL A 134 3.54 23.29 -10.47
N ASN A 135 3.96 24.13 -11.42
CA ASN A 135 3.49 25.51 -11.56
C ASN A 135 3.57 26.35 -10.27
N GLY A 136 4.63 26.16 -9.48
CA GLY A 136 4.84 26.90 -8.22
C GLY A 136 3.98 26.44 -7.04
N ALA A 137 3.30 25.31 -7.16
CA ALA A 137 2.52 24.68 -6.08
C ALA A 137 2.94 23.22 -5.87
N ILE A 138 2.52 22.66 -4.74
CA ILE A 138 2.66 21.22 -4.50
C ILE A 138 1.78 20.45 -5.48
N GLY A 139 2.39 19.47 -6.13
CA GLY A 139 1.79 18.60 -7.13
C GLY A 139 2.16 17.15 -6.87
N ARG A 140 1.70 16.26 -7.76
CA ARG A 140 1.85 14.82 -7.59
C ARG A 140 3.16 14.29 -8.13
N ILE A 141 3.69 13.26 -7.48
CA ILE A 141 4.80 12.45 -7.96
C ILE A 141 4.36 11.81 -9.28
N PRO A 142 5.04 12.10 -10.40
CA PRO A 142 4.76 11.49 -11.70
C PRO A 142 4.87 9.97 -11.67
N ALA A 143 4.03 9.28 -12.44
CA ALA A 143 3.94 7.81 -12.42
C ALA A 143 5.27 7.09 -12.66
N ASP A 144 6.11 7.64 -13.52
CA ASP A 144 7.45 7.15 -13.85
C ASP A 144 8.47 7.33 -12.72
N SER A 145 8.28 8.36 -11.89
CA SER A 145 9.10 8.65 -10.71
C SER A 145 8.70 7.87 -9.45
N ILE A 146 7.47 7.33 -9.36
CA ILE A 146 6.96 6.67 -8.15
C ILE A 146 7.94 5.61 -7.63
N LYS A 147 8.43 4.73 -8.51
CA LYS A 147 9.36 3.64 -8.17
C LYS A 147 10.72 4.11 -7.65
N ASN A 148 11.08 5.37 -7.86
CA ASN A 148 12.33 5.96 -7.37
C ASN A 148 12.15 6.52 -5.95
N HIS A 149 10.91 6.78 -5.53
CA HIS A 149 10.59 7.45 -4.28
C HIS A 149 9.91 6.54 -3.26
N ILE A 150 8.97 5.69 -3.66
CA ILE A 150 8.11 4.96 -2.72
C ILE A 150 8.40 3.46 -2.80
N PHE A 151 8.79 2.90 -1.66
CA PHE A 151 9.18 1.50 -1.54
C PHE A 151 8.33 0.80 -0.48
N LEU A 152 7.86 -0.41 -0.78
CA LEU A 152 7.04 -1.22 0.12
C LEU A 152 7.95 -2.11 0.97
N GLU A 153 7.62 -2.25 2.25
CA GLU A 153 8.29 -3.18 3.16
C GLU A 153 7.26 -4.11 3.79
N ASN A 154 7.52 -5.43 3.73
CA ASN A 154 6.68 -6.49 4.27
C ASN A 154 5.22 -6.47 3.76
N PHE A 155 4.41 -7.39 4.26
CA PHE A 155 2.96 -7.38 4.04
C PHE A 155 2.28 -6.35 4.95
N PRO A 156 1.06 -5.90 4.59
CA PRO A 156 0.30 -4.99 5.43
C PRO A 156 0.09 -5.57 6.84
N GLU A 157 0.50 -4.78 7.83
CA GLU A 157 0.28 -5.06 9.25
C GLU A 157 -1.06 -4.45 9.70
N THR A 158 -1.36 -4.52 10.99
CA THR A 158 -2.49 -3.77 11.54
C THR A 158 -2.23 -2.27 11.48
N ILE A 159 -3.24 -1.50 11.06
CA ILE A 159 -3.20 -0.04 11.11
C ILE A 159 -2.99 0.39 12.58
N PRO A 160 -2.12 1.38 12.87
CA PRO A 160 -1.99 1.91 14.22
C PRO A 160 -3.34 2.35 14.78
N ALA A 161 -3.59 2.03 16.05
CA ALA A 161 -4.86 2.34 16.69
C ALA A 161 -5.02 3.86 16.84
N PRO A 162 -6.18 4.45 16.48
CA PRO A 162 -6.43 5.86 16.71
C PRO A 162 -6.30 6.24 18.19
N ILE A 163 -5.61 7.34 18.47
CA ILE A 163 -5.53 7.88 19.83
C ILE A 163 -6.92 8.40 20.22
N LYS A 164 -7.50 7.83 21.28
CA LYS A 164 -8.78 8.29 21.82
C LYS A 164 -8.54 9.51 22.70
N LEU A 165 -8.82 10.69 22.16
CA LEU A 165 -8.80 11.94 22.92
C LEU A 165 -10.21 12.33 23.34
N THR A 166 -10.33 12.77 24.58
CA THR A 166 -11.52 13.46 25.12
C THR A 166 -11.23 14.95 25.21
N ILE A 167 -12.27 15.80 25.26
CA ILE A 167 -12.10 17.26 25.39
C ILE A 167 -11.16 17.64 26.55
N PRO A 168 -11.28 17.04 27.76
CA PRO A 168 -10.38 17.35 28.87
C PRO A 168 -8.91 16.90 28.65
N THR A 169 -8.68 15.92 27.78
CA THR A 169 -7.34 15.38 27.50
C THR A 169 -6.71 15.98 26.23
N LEU A 170 -7.39 16.91 25.57
CA LEU A 170 -6.87 17.61 24.41
C LEU A 170 -5.88 18.69 24.87
N SER A 171 -4.60 18.49 24.58
CA SER A 171 -3.53 19.44 24.87
C SER A 171 -2.99 20.10 23.61
N ALA A 172 -2.23 21.19 23.79
CA ALA A 172 -1.56 21.90 22.69
C ALA A 172 -0.59 20.99 21.89
N SER A 173 -0.12 19.88 22.47
CA SER A 173 0.67 18.88 21.73
C SER A 173 -0.09 18.16 20.60
N TYR A 174 -1.42 18.28 20.57
CA TYR A 174 -2.29 17.73 19.51
C TYR A 174 -2.93 18.83 18.64
N LEU A 175 -2.56 20.10 18.90
CA LEU A 175 -2.98 21.23 18.10
C LEU A 175 -1.76 21.65 17.26
N ASN A 176 -1.96 21.80 15.96
CA ASN A 176 -0.92 22.17 15.00
C ASN A 176 -0.23 23.48 15.39
#